data_AF-A0A9E4MLB3-F1
#
_entry.id   AF-A0A9E4MLB3-F1
#
_cell.length_a   1.000
_cell.length_b   1.000
_cell.length_c   1.000
_cell.angle_alpha   90.00
_cell.angle_beta   90.00
_cell.angle_gamma   90.00
#
_symmetry.space_group_name_H-M   'P 1'
#
loop_
_entity.id
_entity.type
_entity.pdbx_description
1 polymer ?
#
loop_
_entity_poly.entity_id
_entity_poly.type
_entity_poly.pdbx_seq_one_letter_code
_entity_poly.pdbx_strand_id
1 'polypeptide(L)'
;MAARGVCFGLWLVPLWLGACWSWSFPESLLGSDGGASDDGGASDGGFADAAGGAKADANPTGSGGAPGGGGAGPSGGGPGAGGLGGAMGGGGGPGVCRSGADCLSGLCALDGRCPDEAEVTYMEASCGAMPLGTRSAPDCAWDKALERGRRFLLLGPGTYGDITITGSHEIHGRPGAILQPTACRRFALRGADVKLVGFRILGSVVVEDGKAQLVANDIGPSDCEGVRATGDSALVMNRNFVRGHAGGGIWANNEGGYQLTNNIVAGNGSASSAFGGVRLKGVGTFFNNTVVGNQARGRMADLTGIRCETAATAVVNSIVWGNDGAPDRQLSAECAPSFSLVQGLLLSASNLDSDPQFVGGLPGEAASYQLQATSPALDRGTLGGAPADAFDGQARTGAPDLGAHERR
;
A
#
# COMPACT_ATOMS: atom_id res chain seq x y z
N MET A 1 -50.38 -4.33 -51.42
CA MET A 1 -48.96 -4.47 -51.81
C MET A 1 -48.26 -5.27 -50.71
N ALA A 2 -47.96 -6.53 -50.99
CA ALA A 2 -47.29 -7.44 -50.06
C ALA A 2 -45.77 -7.34 -50.27
N ALA A 3 -45.01 -7.14 -49.20
CA ALA A 3 -43.56 -7.28 -49.21
C ALA A 3 -43.17 -8.30 -48.12
N ARG A 4 -42.67 -9.45 -48.58
CA ARG A 4 -42.08 -10.52 -47.77
C ARG A 4 -40.63 -10.15 -47.46
N GLY A 5 -40.26 -10.12 -46.18
CA GLY A 5 -38.87 -10.04 -45.74
C GLY A 5 -38.28 -11.45 -45.57
N VAL A 6 -37.17 -11.71 -46.25
CA VAL A 6 -36.38 -12.95 -46.23
C VAL A 6 -35.30 -12.82 -45.16
N CYS A 7 -35.20 -13.80 -44.26
CA CYS A 7 -34.07 -13.92 -43.33
C CYS A 7 -32.89 -14.61 -44.03
N PHE A 8 -31.72 -13.96 -44.03
CA PHE A 8 -30.44 -14.61 -44.31
C PHE A 8 -29.76 -14.97 -42.99
N GLY A 9 -29.45 -16.25 -42.81
CA GLY A 9 -28.62 -16.75 -41.72
C GLY A 9 -27.14 -16.59 -42.08
N LEU A 10 -26.40 -15.85 -41.26
CA LEU A 10 -24.95 -15.77 -41.32
C LEU A 10 -24.37 -16.58 -40.15
N TRP A 11 -23.62 -17.62 -40.48
CA TRP A 11 -22.82 -18.39 -39.53
C TRP A 11 -21.60 -17.55 -39.11
N LEU A 12 -21.49 -17.22 -37.82
CA LEU A 12 -20.28 -16.66 -37.24
C LEU A 12 -19.69 -17.63 -36.21
N VAL A 13 -18.45 -17.99 -36.48
CA VAL A 13 -17.54 -18.78 -35.62
C VAL A 13 -17.27 -17.99 -34.33
N PRO A 14 -17.25 -18.62 -33.13
CA PRO A 14 -16.89 -17.92 -31.92
C PRO A 14 -15.37 -17.71 -31.88
N LEU A 15 -14.95 -16.47 -32.11
CA LEU A 15 -13.64 -15.97 -31.72
C LEU A 15 -13.55 -15.97 -30.19
N TRP A 16 -12.69 -16.84 -29.67
CA TRP A 16 -12.22 -16.79 -28.28
C TRP A 16 -11.42 -15.50 -28.09
N LEU A 17 -12.08 -14.45 -27.58
CA LEU A 17 -11.39 -13.30 -27.00
C LEU A 17 -10.86 -13.73 -25.64
N GLY A 18 -9.54 -13.89 -25.54
CA GLY A 18 -8.84 -14.05 -24.27
C GLY A 18 -9.05 -12.79 -23.43
N ALA A 19 -9.91 -12.89 -22.43
CA ALA A 19 -10.10 -11.83 -21.45
C ALA A 19 -8.84 -11.75 -20.55
N CYS A 20 -8.12 -10.63 -20.64
CA CYS A 20 -7.19 -10.22 -19.60
C CYS A 20 -7.99 -9.76 -18.38
N TRP A 21 -8.10 -10.61 -17.37
CA TRP A 21 -8.67 -10.22 -16.08
C TRP A 21 -7.60 -9.52 -15.25
N SER A 22 -7.84 -8.24 -14.95
CA SER A 22 -7.18 -7.49 -13.90
C SER A 22 -7.57 -8.07 -12.53
N TRP A 23 -6.83 -7.71 -11.49
CA TRP A 23 -7.37 -7.72 -10.13
C TRP A 23 -8.59 -6.81 -10.11
N SER A 24 -9.75 -7.34 -10.46
CA SER A 24 -11.02 -6.71 -10.15
C SER A 24 -11.15 -6.86 -8.65
N PHE A 25 -10.76 -5.82 -7.91
CA PHE A 25 -11.42 -5.57 -6.64
C PHE A 25 -12.91 -5.65 -6.94
N PRO A 26 -13.70 -6.44 -6.20
CA PRO A 26 -15.12 -6.33 -6.35
C PRO A 26 -15.47 -4.86 -6.04
N GLU A 27 -16.08 -4.16 -6.99
CA GLU A 27 -16.63 -2.81 -6.79
C GLU A 27 -17.51 -2.75 -5.51
N SER A 28 -17.95 -3.91 -5.01
CA SER A 28 -18.68 -4.08 -3.75
C SER A 28 -17.91 -3.75 -2.46
N LEU A 29 -16.63 -3.36 -2.49
CA LEU A 29 -15.96 -2.76 -1.31
C LEU A 29 -16.15 -1.24 -1.22
N LEU A 30 -16.74 -0.60 -2.24
CA LEU A 30 -17.09 0.84 -2.27
C LEU A 30 -18.53 1.07 -1.77
N GLY A 31 -18.93 0.34 -0.72
CA GLY A 31 -20.25 0.45 -0.12
C GLY A 31 -20.50 1.85 0.45
N SER A 32 -21.52 2.50 -0.09
CA SER A 32 -22.06 3.79 0.32
C SER A 32 -22.68 3.73 1.73
N ASP A 33 -21.93 4.15 2.75
CA ASP A 33 -22.51 4.61 4.01
C ASP A 33 -21.94 6.00 4.31
N GLY A 34 -22.52 6.99 3.66
CA GLY A 34 -22.33 8.40 3.96
C GLY A 34 -23.07 8.76 5.24
N GLY A 35 -22.33 9.17 6.25
CA GLY A 35 -22.85 9.73 7.49
C GLY A 35 -21.71 10.37 8.28
N ALA A 36 -21.35 11.60 7.92
CA ALA A 36 -20.50 12.43 8.77
C ALA A 36 -21.26 12.70 10.07
N SER A 37 -20.80 12.12 11.18
CA SER A 37 -21.20 12.55 12.51
C SER A 37 -20.32 13.72 12.93
N ASP A 38 -20.78 14.93 12.66
CA ASP A 38 -20.34 16.11 13.38
C ASP A 38 -20.97 16.05 14.78
N ASP A 39 -20.23 15.59 15.79
CA ASP A 39 -20.55 15.90 17.19
C ASP A 39 -19.25 16.07 17.99
N GLY A 40 -19.14 17.25 18.59
CA GLY A 40 -17.91 17.80 19.16
C GLY A 40 -17.53 17.31 20.54
N GLY A 41 -16.33 17.69 20.96
CA GLY A 41 -15.83 17.49 22.32
C GLY A 41 -14.31 17.47 22.41
N ALA A 42 -13.62 18.51 21.93
CA ALA A 42 -12.19 18.66 22.17
C ALA A 42 -11.95 18.94 23.66
N SER A 43 -11.47 17.95 24.40
CA SER A 43 -10.80 18.14 25.68
C SER A 43 -9.30 18.22 25.44
N ASP A 44 -8.73 19.38 25.74
CA ASP A 44 -7.31 19.69 25.61
C ASP A 44 -6.43 18.76 26.47
N GLY A 45 -5.80 17.78 25.82
CA GLY A 45 -4.73 16.96 26.39
C GLY A 45 -3.38 17.40 25.83
N GLY A 46 -2.63 18.18 26.60
CA GLY A 46 -1.30 18.67 26.22
C GLY A 46 -0.31 17.53 25.95
N PHE A 47 0.21 17.47 24.72
CA PHE A 47 1.39 16.68 24.39
C PHE A 47 2.63 17.43 24.87
N ALA A 48 3.32 16.85 25.85
CA ALA A 48 4.68 17.24 26.22
C ALA A 48 5.67 16.46 25.36
N ASP A 49 6.39 17.17 24.50
CA ASP A 49 7.56 16.65 23.79
C ASP A 49 8.71 16.38 24.77
N ALA A 50 9.19 15.14 24.79
CA ALA A 50 10.42 14.78 25.48
C ALA A 50 11.62 15.08 24.58
N ALA A 51 12.27 16.21 24.81
CA ALA A 51 13.55 16.56 24.22
C ALA A 51 14.72 15.97 25.03
N GLY A 52 15.63 15.28 24.33
CA GLY A 52 17.09 15.42 24.53
C GLY A 52 17.76 14.61 25.64
N GLY A 53 18.58 13.64 25.24
CA GLY A 53 19.55 12.98 26.12
C GLY A 53 20.48 12.02 25.40
N ALA A 54 21.25 12.49 24.42
CA ALA A 54 22.28 11.68 23.77
C ALA A 54 23.43 11.37 24.75
N LYS A 55 23.74 10.09 24.94
CA LYS A 55 25.01 9.63 25.50
C LYS A 55 25.85 9.03 24.38
N ALA A 56 27.07 9.54 24.26
CA ALA A 56 28.11 9.05 23.39
C ALA A 56 28.71 7.76 23.98
N ASP A 57 28.74 6.69 23.20
CA ASP A 57 29.53 5.50 23.53
C ASP A 57 30.71 5.36 22.58
N ALA A 58 31.88 5.26 23.21
CA ALA A 58 33.18 5.17 22.60
C ALA A 58 33.43 3.77 22.02
N ASN A 59 34.02 3.76 20.84
CA ASN A 59 34.51 2.58 20.13
C ASN A 59 35.89 2.15 20.69
N PRO A 60 36.12 0.88 21.04
CA PRO A 60 37.48 0.37 21.17
C PRO A 60 37.85 -0.53 19.99
N THR A 61 38.85 -0.07 19.26
CA THR A 61 39.66 -0.84 18.31
C THR A 61 40.31 -2.04 19.00
N GLY A 62 40.11 -3.24 18.45
CA GLY A 62 40.80 -4.47 18.87
C GLY A 62 41.31 -5.25 17.66
N SER A 63 42.60 -5.11 17.38
CA SER A 63 43.39 -5.89 16.42
C SER A 63 43.79 -7.26 17.01
N GLY A 64 43.75 -8.34 16.22
CA GLY A 64 44.36 -9.61 16.62
C GLY A 64 44.32 -10.71 15.55
N GLY A 65 45.47 -10.92 14.88
CA GLY A 65 46.12 -12.22 14.66
C GLY A 65 45.43 -13.37 13.92
N ALA A 66 46.00 -13.72 12.74
CA ALA A 66 45.93 -15.02 12.04
C ALA A 66 46.56 -16.17 12.90
N PRO A 67 46.57 -17.50 12.54
CA PRO A 67 46.74 -18.06 11.18
C PRO A 67 46.10 -19.46 10.85
N GLY A 68 46.13 -19.82 9.54
CA GLY A 68 46.71 -21.10 9.09
C GLY A 68 45.81 -22.30 8.72
N GLY A 69 46.11 -22.90 7.56
CA GLY A 69 45.82 -24.30 7.15
C GLY A 69 44.49 -24.49 6.41
N GLY A 70 44.37 -25.06 5.21
CA GLY A 70 45.14 -26.11 4.53
C GLY A 70 44.22 -27.32 4.35
N GLY A 71 43.92 -27.76 3.12
CA GLY A 71 43.14 -28.99 2.91
C GLY A 71 42.60 -29.17 1.49
N ALA A 72 43.02 -30.26 0.84
CA ALA A 72 42.79 -30.63 -0.55
C ALA A 72 41.38 -31.21 -0.85
N GLY A 73 41.00 -31.23 -2.13
CA GLY A 73 39.89 -32.05 -2.67
C GLY A 73 40.16 -33.57 -2.58
N PRO A 74 39.35 -34.47 -3.18
CA PRO A 74 38.95 -34.38 -4.61
C PRO A 74 37.56 -34.95 -5.01
N SER A 75 37.23 -34.74 -6.28
CA SER A 75 36.58 -35.65 -7.27
C SER A 75 35.21 -36.32 -7.02
N GLY A 76 34.30 -36.10 -7.98
CA GLY A 76 33.81 -37.18 -8.85
C GLY A 76 32.37 -37.69 -8.64
N GLY A 77 31.50 -37.49 -9.64
CA GLY A 77 30.23 -38.21 -9.77
C GLY A 77 29.37 -37.67 -10.93
N GLY A 78 29.37 -38.36 -12.08
CA GLY A 78 28.67 -37.95 -13.31
C GLY A 78 27.16 -38.26 -13.31
N PRO A 79 26.39 -37.74 -14.29
CA PRO A 79 24.97 -38.06 -14.41
C PRO A 79 24.74 -39.23 -15.37
N GLY A 80 24.07 -40.27 -14.86
CA GLY A 80 23.49 -41.35 -15.65
C GLY A 80 22.09 -40.97 -16.14
N ALA A 81 21.85 -41.22 -17.43
CA ALA A 81 20.54 -41.14 -18.07
C ALA A 81 19.74 -42.43 -17.85
N GLY A 82 18.41 -42.33 -17.74
CA GLY A 82 17.51 -43.47 -17.98
C GLY A 82 16.11 -43.33 -17.38
N GLY A 83 15.08 -43.45 -18.22
CA GLY A 83 13.83 -44.10 -17.82
C GLY A 83 12.54 -43.29 -17.96
N LEU A 84 11.86 -43.47 -19.09
CA LEU A 84 10.49 -43.07 -19.40
C LEU A 84 9.46 -43.88 -18.60
N GLY A 85 8.32 -43.28 -18.22
CA GLY A 85 7.13 -44.06 -17.84
C GLY A 85 6.03 -43.32 -17.05
N GLY A 86 5.13 -42.62 -17.77
CA GLY A 86 3.68 -42.65 -17.48
C GLY A 86 3.11 -41.81 -16.33
N ALA A 87 2.61 -40.61 -16.66
CA ALA A 87 1.24 -40.16 -16.35
C ALA A 87 1.00 -38.81 -17.05
N MET A 88 0.07 -38.77 -18.00
CA MET A 88 -0.48 -37.52 -18.52
C MET A 88 -1.41 -36.90 -17.47
N GLY A 89 -0.84 -36.16 -16.53
CA GLY A 89 -1.53 -35.07 -15.84
C GLY A 89 -0.89 -33.78 -16.34
N GLY A 90 -1.65 -32.87 -16.93
CA GLY A 90 -1.14 -31.61 -17.48
C GLY A 90 -0.44 -30.77 -16.42
N GLY A 91 0.86 -30.98 -16.27
CA GLY A 91 1.73 -30.18 -15.44
C GLY A 91 1.97 -28.85 -16.13
N GLY A 92 1.05 -27.91 -15.94
CA GLY A 92 1.43 -26.51 -15.97
C GLY A 92 2.56 -26.34 -14.96
N GLY A 93 3.75 -25.92 -15.41
CA GLY A 93 4.76 -25.44 -14.48
C GLY A 93 4.12 -24.43 -13.53
N PRO A 94 4.62 -24.28 -12.28
CA PRO A 94 3.96 -23.47 -11.26
C PRO A 94 3.62 -22.10 -11.82
N GLY A 95 2.36 -21.94 -12.22
CA GLY A 95 1.90 -20.72 -12.85
C GLY A 95 1.90 -19.64 -11.79
N VAL A 96 2.31 -18.44 -12.17
CA VAL A 96 2.09 -17.25 -11.35
C VAL A 96 0.60 -17.14 -11.10
N CYS A 97 0.16 -17.36 -9.86
CA CYS A 97 -1.24 -17.18 -9.48
C CYS A 97 -1.60 -15.71 -9.65
N ARG A 98 -2.87 -15.46 -9.97
CA ARG A 98 -3.42 -14.12 -10.10
C ARG A 98 -4.43 -13.85 -9.01
N SER A 99 -5.02 -14.88 -8.42
CA SER A 99 -6.01 -14.78 -7.37
C SER A 99 -5.92 -15.95 -6.40
N GLY A 100 -6.51 -15.80 -5.20
CA GLY A 100 -6.61 -16.90 -4.25
C GLY A 100 -7.37 -18.11 -4.79
N ALA A 101 -8.25 -17.94 -5.79
CA ALA A 101 -8.97 -19.03 -6.43
C ALA A 101 -8.07 -19.94 -7.27
N ASP A 102 -6.89 -19.46 -7.68
CA ASP A 102 -5.90 -20.26 -8.40
C ASP A 102 -5.14 -21.22 -7.47
N CYS A 103 -5.28 -21.04 -6.16
CA CYS A 103 -4.48 -21.70 -5.14
C CYS A 103 -5.34 -22.58 -4.25
N LEU A 104 -4.87 -23.82 -3.99
CA LEU A 104 -5.55 -24.73 -3.08
C LEU A 104 -5.69 -24.16 -1.67
N SER A 105 -4.72 -23.35 -1.21
CA SER A 105 -4.75 -22.62 0.06
C SER A 105 -5.68 -21.40 0.08
N GLY A 106 -6.27 -21.02 -1.05
CA GLY A 106 -7.12 -19.84 -1.15
C GLY A 106 -6.34 -18.52 -1.08
N LEU A 107 -5.00 -18.59 -1.09
CA LEU A 107 -4.09 -17.45 -1.01
C LEU A 107 -3.19 -17.42 -2.24
N CYS A 108 -3.12 -16.27 -2.91
CA CYS A 108 -2.07 -15.98 -3.88
C CYS A 108 -1.15 -14.93 -3.25
N ALA A 109 0.11 -15.30 -2.96
CA ALA A 109 1.05 -14.42 -2.30
C ALA A 109 1.53 -13.30 -3.25
N LEU A 110 2.15 -12.25 -2.70
CA LEU A 110 2.60 -11.09 -3.50
C LEU A 110 3.68 -11.42 -4.54
N ASP A 111 4.41 -12.52 -4.34
CA ASP A 111 5.39 -13.04 -5.30
C ASP A 111 4.75 -13.93 -6.39
N GLY A 112 3.42 -14.05 -6.40
CA GLY A 112 2.67 -14.82 -7.37
C GLY A 112 2.69 -16.32 -7.12
N ARG A 113 3.14 -16.79 -5.95
CA ARG A 113 3.10 -18.22 -5.60
C ARG A 113 1.81 -18.59 -4.87
N CYS A 114 1.36 -19.83 -5.06
CA CYS A 114 0.38 -20.47 -4.20
C CYS A 114 1.12 -21.11 -3.00
N PRO A 115 1.00 -20.59 -1.78
CA PRO A 115 1.58 -21.23 -0.60
C PRO A 115 0.83 -22.51 -0.27
N ASP A 116 1.54 -23.49 0.30
CA ASP A 116 0.94 -24.71 0.81
C ASP A 116 0.04 -24.40 2.01
N GLU A 117 -1.04 -25.18 2.23
CA GLU A 117 -1.92 -24.96 3.38
C GLU A 117 -1.18 -25.03 4.73
N ALA A 118 -0.08 -25.78 4.81
CA ALA A 118 0.75 -25.87 5.99
C ALA A 118 1.54 -24.57 6.30
N GLU A 119 1.73 -23.69 5.30
CA GLU A 119 2.37 -22.39 5.47
C GLU A 119 1.39 -21.27 5.86
N VAL A 120 0.08 -21.55 5.83
CA VAL A 120 -0.98 -20.54 6.04
C VAL A 120 -1.71 -20.78 7.35
N THR A 121 -1.70 -19.79 8.24
CA THR A 121 -2.64 -19.72 9.37
C THR A 121 -3.92 -19.04 8.90
N TYR A 122 -5.06 -19.71 9.07
CA TYR A 122 -6.37 -19.14 8.74
C TYR A 122 -6.98 -18.48 9.96
N MET A 123 -7.51 -17.27 9.78
CA MET A 123 -8.18 -16.51 10.83
C MET A 123 -9.57 -16.08 10.40
N GLU A 124 -10.55 -16.15 11.31
CA GLU A 124 -11.91 -15.65 11.12
C GLU A 124 -12.29 -14.78 12.33
N ALA A 125 -13.20 -13.82 12.18
CA ALA A 125 -13.60 -12.94 13.29
C ALA A 125 -14.30 -13.69 14.43
N SER A 126 -14.85 -14.87 14.14
CA SER A 126 -15.39 -15.80 15.13
C SER A 126 -14.93 -17.22 14.82
N CYS A 127 -14.54 -17.98 15.83
CA CYS A 127 -14.11 -19.36 15.68
C CYS A 127 -14.80 -20.30 16.68
N GLY A 128 -14.77 -21.61 16.37
CA GLY A 128 -15.29 -22.65 17.26
C GLY A 128 -14.39 -22.90 18.48
N ALA A 129 -14.77 -23.85 19.33
CA ALA A 129 -14.13 -24.08 20.63
C ALA A 129 -12.66 -24.55 20.57
N MET A 130 -12.17 -25.05 19.42
CA MET A 130 -10.80 -25.55 19.27
C MET A 130 -10.16 -25.00 17.99
N PRO A 131 -9.69 -23.75 18.01
CA PRO A 131 -8.99 -23.16 16.87
C PRO A 131 -7.61 -23.82 16.67
N LEU A 132 -7.34 -24.28 15.44
CA LEU A 132 -6.09 -24.93 15.03
C LEU A 132 -5.33 -24.12 13.98
N GLY A 133 -5.84 -22.95 13.59
CA GLY A 133 -5.28 -22.14 12.50
C GLY A 133 -5.36 -22.83 11.13
N THR A 134 -6.22 -23.83 10.96
CA THR A 134 -6.46 -24.50 9.67
C THR A 134 -7.73 -23.95 9.03
N ARG A 135 -7.93 -24.21 7.73
CA ARG A 135 -9.16 -23.77 7.04
C ARG A 135 -10.45 -24.26 7.72
N SER A 136 -10.47 -25.51 8.19
CA SER A 136 -11.64 -26.11 8.84
C SER A 136 -11.78 -25.73 10.32
N ALA A 137 -10.73 -25.18 10.93
CA ALA A 137 -10.69 -24.76 12.33
C ALA A 137 -9.81 -23.50 12.46
N PRO A 138 -10.28 -22.34 11.96
CA PRO A 138 -9.50 -21.10 11.94
C PRO A 138 -9.27 -20.56 13.35
N ASP A 139 -8.20 -19.80 13.53
CA ASP A 139 -7.98 -19.01 14.75
C ASP A 139 -8.90 -17.78 14.75
N CYS A 140 -9.28 -17.26 15.91
CA CYS A 140 -10.00 -15.98 16.05
C CYS A 140 -9.34 -15.01 17.03
N ALA A 141 -8.11 -15.33 17.45
CA ALA A 141 -7.30 -14.50 18.31
C ALA A 141 -5.91 -14.33 17.68
N TRP A 142 -5.44 -13.09 17.67
CA TRP A 142 -4.18 -12.70 17.03
C TRP A 142 -2.96 -13.37 17.66
N ASP A 143 -2.90 -13.40 18.99
CA ASP A 143 -1.83 -14.05 19.75
C ASP A 143 -1.68 -15.52 19.33
N LYS A 144 -2.80 -16.26 19.26
CA LYS A 144 -2.79 -17.67 18.86
C LYS A 144 -2.38 -17.86 17.41
N ALA A 145 -2.84 -17.01 16.51
CA ALA A 145 -2.48 -17.09 15.09
C ALA A 145 -0.99 -16.81 14.85
N LEU A 146 -0.43 -15.82 15.53
CA LEU A 146 0.99 -15.44 15.44
C LEU A 146 1.89 -16.50 16.12
N GLU A 147 1.48 -17.05 17.26
CA GLU A 147 2.20 -18.13 17.97
C GLU A 147 2.39 -19.38 17.11
N ARG A 148 1.57 -19.58 16.06
CA ARG A 148 1.77 -20.69 15.11
C ARG A 148 3.08 -20.60 14.33
N GLY A 149 3.68 -19.40 14.23
CA GLY A 149 4.94 -19.19 13.52
C GLY A 149 4.88 -19.47 12.01
N ARG A 150 3.68 -19.58 11.44
CA ARG A 150 3.51 -19.74 9.99
C ARG A 150 3.80 -18.41 9.29
N ARG A 151 4.37 -18.50 8.09
CA ARG A 151 4.77 -17.34 7.31
C ARG A 151 3.56 -16.49 6.89
N PHE A 152 2.46 -17.13 6.51
CA PHE A 152 1.27 -16.45 6.03
C PHE A 152 0.13 -16.49 7.03
N LEU A 153 -0.57 -15.37 7.16
CA LEU A 153 -1.86 -15.29 7.85
C LEU A 153 -2.91 -14.87 6.83
N LEU A 154 -3.99 -15.64 6.70
CA LEU A 154 -5.12 -15.31 5.83
C LEU A 154 -6.35 -15.03 6.70
N LEU A 155 -6.77 -13.77 6.71
CA LEU A 155 -7.92 -13.28 7.47
C LEU A 155 -9.16 -13.30 6.59
N GLY A 156 -10.20 -13.98 7.04
CA GLY A 156 -11.53 -13.94 6.45
C GLY A 156 -12.26 -12.61 6.68
N PRO A 157 -13.48 -12.49 6.15
CA PRO A 157 -14.32 -11.32 6.39
C PRO A 157 -14.66 -11.17 7.88
N GLY A 158 -14.63 -9.94 8.38
CA GLY A 158 -14.98 -9.62 9.75
C GLY A 158 -14.08 -8.53 10.35
N THR A 159 -14.29 -8.24 11.63
CA THR A 159 -13.60 -7.15 12.33
C THR A 159 -12.60 -7.70 13.34
N TYR A 160 -11.38 -7.19 13.27
CA TYR A 160 -10.25 -7.60 14.10
C TYR A 160 -9.75 -6.38 14.89
N GLY A 161 -9.60 -6.53 16.20
CA GLY A 161 -9.22 -5.43 17.10
C GLY A 161 -7.71 -5.16 17.14
N ASP A 162 -7.28 -4.57 18.26
CA ASP A 162 -5.90 -4.21 18.57
C ASP A 162 -4.91 -5.36 18.35
N ILE A 163 -3.73 -5.03 17.83
CA ILE A 163 -2.64 -5.98 17.64
C ILE A 163 -1.29 -5.27 17.57
N THR A 164 -0.31 -5.87 18.24
CA THR A 164 1.11 -5.59 18.05
C THR A 164 1.77 -6.80 17.40
N ILE A 165 2.42 -6.59 16.25
CA ILE A 165 3.11 -7.63 15.49
C ILE A 165 4.61 -7.48 15.72
N THR A 166 5.21 -8.50 16.34
CA THR A 166 6.65 -8.55 16.64
C THR A 166 7.39 -9.60 15.81
N GLY A 167 6.68 -10.45 15.08
CA GLY A 167 7.24 -11.47 14.20
C GLY A 167 7.08 -11.09 12.73
N SER A 168 7.96 -11.61 11.87
CA SER A 168 7.89 -11.38 10.42
C SER A 168 6.81 -12.25 9.79
N HIS A 169 5.79 -11.62 9.19
CA HIS A 169 4.64 -12.30 8.59
C HIS A 169 4.17 -11.61 7.31
N GLU A 170 3.56 -12.39 6.41
CA GLU A 170 2.79 -11.86 5.29
C GLU A 170 1.31 -12.11 5.53
N ILE A 171 0.58 -11.04 5.81
CA ILE A 171 -0.79 -11.07 6.32
C ILE A 171 -1.73 -10.54 5.23
N HIS A 172 -2.70 -11.35 4.85
CA HIS A 172 -3.64 -11.09 3.77
C HIS A 172 -5.06 -11.00 4.32
N GLY A 173 -5.75 -9.91 4.01
CA GLY A 173 -7.17 -9.73 4.25
C GLY A 173 -7.97 -10.18 3.05
N ARG A 174 -8.97 -11.04 3.25
CA ARG A 174 -10.00 -11.29 2.25
C ARG A 174 -10.96 -10.10 2.18
N PRO A 175 -11.71 -9.92 1.08
CA PRO A 175 -12.71 -8.86 1.00
C PRO A 175 -13.64 -8.87 2.23
N GLY A 176 -13.72 -7.73 2.93
CA GLY A 176 -14.47 -7.59 4.18
C GLY A 176 -13.65 -7.80 5.46
N ALA A 177 -12.35 -8.07 5.38
CA ALA A 177 -11.45 -8.06 6.53
C ALA A 177 -11.16 -6.61 6.96
N ILE A 178 -11.58 -6.27 8.18
CA ILE A 178 -11.48 -4.93 8.75
C ILE A 178 -10.59 -4.98 10.00
N LEU A 179 -9.52 -4.18 10.02
CA LEU A 179 -8.73 -3.91 11.21
C LEU A 179 -9.28 -2.66 11.89
N GLN A 180 -9.84 -2.79 13.08
CA GLN A 180 -10.47 -1.71 13.83
C GLN A 180 -9.86 -1.60 15.22
N PRO A 181 -8.68 -0.95 15.34
CA PRO A 181 -8.08 -0.68 16.63
C PRO A 181 -8.98 0.23 17.49
N THR A 182 -8.99 -0.01 18.79
CA THR A 182 -9.79 0.73 19.78
C THR A 182 -9.27 2.13 20.06
N ALA A 183 -8.02 2.42 19.70
CA ALA A 183 -7.39 3.71 19.89
C ALA A 183 -6.26 3.93 18.88
N CYS A 184 -5.77 5.17 18.82
CA CYS A 184 -4.58 5.51 18.05
C CYS A 184 -3.40 4.60 18.42
N ARG A 185 -2.62 4.23 17.39
CA ARG A 185 -1.36 3.46 17.54
C ARG A 185 -1.50 2.07 18.15
N ARG A 186 -2.72 1.51 18.17
CA ARG A 186 -2.96 0.13 18.64
C ARG A 186 -2.76 -0.94 17.58
N PHE A 187 -2.53 -0.54 16.33
CA PHE A 187 -2.04 -1.42 15.28
C PHE A 187 -0.57 -1.08 15.01
N ALA A 188 0.33 -1.86 15.62
CA ALA A 188 1.75 -1.57 15.66
C ALA A 188 2.59 -2.73 15.12
N LEU A 189 3.59 -2.41 14.30
CA LEU A 189 4.58 -3.32 13.74
C LEU A 189 5.92 -2.96 14.39
N ARG A 190 6.47 -3.86 15.22
CA ARG A 190 7.63 -3.57 16.08
C ARG A 190 8.75 -4.57 15.85
N GLY A 191 9.91 -4.13 15.35
CA GLY A 191 11.05 -5.04 15.19
C GLY A 191 10.84 -6.11 14.12
N ALA A 192 9.84 -5.96 13.26
CA ALA A 192 9.32 -7.04 12.41
C ALA A 192 9.29 -6.67 10.93
N ASP A 193 9.48 -7.67 10.07
CA ASP A 193 9.26 -7.54 8.62
C ASP A 193 7.84 -8.02 8.28
N VAL A 194 6.90 -7.09 8.20
CA VAL A 194 5.48 -7.40 8.00
C VAL A 194 5.01 -6.90 6.65
N LYS A 195 4.25 -7.73 5.95
CA LYS A 195 3.47 -7.32 4.78
C LYS A 195 1.98 -7.39 5.09
N LEU A 196 1.24 -6.34 4.77
CA LEU A 196 -0.21 -6.24 4.95
C LEU A 196 -0.87 -5.99 3.61
N VAL A 197 -1.81 -6.87 3.25
CA VAL A 197 -2.41 -6.88 1.93
C VAL A 197 -3.94 -6.90 2.02
N GLY A 198 -4.61 -5.96 1.36
CA GLY A 198 -6.05 -6.07 1.11
C GLY A 198 -6.96 -5.77 2.30
N PHE A 199 -6.50 -5.02 3.30
CA PHE A 199 -7.32 -4.67 4.47
C PHE A 199 -8.05 -3.34 4.31
N ARG A 200 -9.21 -3.24 4.97
CA ARG A 200 -9.73 -1.94 5.43
C ARG A 200 -9.25 -1.70 6.86
N ILE A 201 -8.56 -0.62 7.12
CA ILE A 201 -7.93 -0.30 8.42
C ILE A 201 -8.57 0.97 8.98
N LEU A 202 -9.51 0.83 9.91
CA LEU A 202 -10.21 1.94 10.55
C LEU A 202 -9.39 2.50 11.73
N GLY A 203 -8.17 2.95 11.44
CA GLY A 203 -7.21 3.33 12.47
C GLY A 203 -5.86 3.78 11.93
N SER A 204 -4.87 3.81 12.80
CA SER A 204 -3.49 4.19 12.47
C SER A 204 -2.60 2.96 12.34
N VAL A 205 -1.75 2.93 11.33
CA VAL A 205 -0.67 1.95 11.21
C VAL A 205 0.63 2.56 11.75
N VAL A 206 1.21 1.94 12.78
CA VAL A 206 2.48 2.38 13.37
C VAL A 206 3.57 1.37 13.06
N VAL A 207 4.72 1.87 12.58
CA VAL A 207 5.91 1.08 12.26
C VAL A 207 7.08 1.61 13.07
N GLU A 208 7.61 0.76 13.94
CA GLU A 208 8.72 1.05 14.84
C GLU A 208 9.81 -0.02 14.64
N ASP A 209 11.02 0.39 14.26
CA ASP A 209 12.21 -0.46 14.21
C ASP A 209 12.10 -1.74 13.34
N GLY A 210 11.33 -1.72 12.25
CA GLY A 210 11.17 -2.86 11.34
C GLY A 210 10.76 -2.46 9.93
N LYS A 211 10.51 -3.43 9.05
CA LYS A 211 10.04 -3.18 7.69
C LYS A 211 8.54 -3.45 7.54
N ALA A 212 7.80 -2.43 7.13
CA ALA A 212 6.39 -2.58 6.75
C ALA A 212 6.24 -2.52 5.22
N GLN A 213 5.50 -3.46 4.65
CA GLN A 213 5.03 -3.41 3.26
C GLN A 213 3.50 -3.37 3.25
N LEU A 214 2.92 -2.21 2.96
CA LEU A 214 1.48 -2.03 2.87
C LEU A 214 1.09 -2.08 1.39
N VAL A 215 0.24 -3.04 1.01
CA VAL A 215 -0.19 -3.22 -0.37
C VAL A 215 -1.70 -3.27 -0.45
N ALA A 216 -2.31 -2.44 -1.30
CA ALA A 216 -3.74 -2.52 -1.58
C ALA A 216 -4.65 -2.39 -0.33
N ASN A 217 -4.31 -1.50 0.61
CA ASN A 217 -5.12 -1.26 1.80
C ASN A 217 -5.96 0.03 1.66
N ASP A 218 -7.16 0.05 2.23
CA ASP A 218 -7.96 1.26 2.52
C ASP A 218 -7.75 1.63 3.98
N ILE A 219 -6.98 2.68 4.25
CA ILE A 219 -6.56 3.11 5.58
C ILE A 219 -7.34 4.39 5.94
N GLY A 220 -8.21 4.26 6.95
CA GLY A 220 -9.03 5.32 7.52
C GLY A 220 -10.54 5.08 7.40
N PRO A 221 -11.36 6.00 7.95
CA PRO A 221 -10.95 7.21 8.70
C PRO A 221 -10.52 6.93 10.15
N SER A 222 -9.84 7.89 10.79
CA SER A 222 -9.64 7.94 12.25
C SER A 222 -9.19 9.33 12.73
N ASP A 223 -9.19 9.59 14.04
CA ASP A 223 -8.69 10.87 14.58
C ASP A 223 -7.15 10.97 14.62
N CYS A 224 -6.48 9.87 14.30
CA CYS A 224 -5.04 9.74 14.39
C CYS A 224 -4.37 10.12 13.05
N GLU A 225 -3.07 9.91 12.96
CA GLU A 225 -2.39 9.83 11.67
C GLU A 225 -2.70 8.47 10.99
N GLY A 226 -2.79 8.44 9.66
CA GLY A 226 -3.06 7.21 8.93
C GLY A 226 -1.94 6.19 9.01
N VAL A 227 -0.73 6.61 8.62
CA VAL A 227 0.47 5.76 8.70
C VAL A 227 1.61 6.56 9.33
N ARG A 228 2.25 5.98 10.34
CA ARG A 228 3.42 6.54 11.00
C ARG A 228 4.55 5.53 11.01
N ALA A 229 5.66 5.84 10.34
CA ALA A 229 6.90 5.06 10.39
C ALA A 229 8.00 5.91 11.04
N THR A 230 8.63 5.40 12.09
CA THR A 230 9.66 6.12 12.87
C THR A 230 10.91 5.28 13.12
N GLY A 231 12.01 5.93 13.53
CA GLY A 231 13.26 5.26 13.91
C GLY A 231 13.96 4.62 12.70
N ASP A 232 14.51 3.43 12.88
CA ASP A 232 15.21 2.69 11.82
C ASP A 232 14.26 1.91 10.89
N SER A 233 12.96 2.21 10.94
CA SER A 233 11.97 1.48 10.14
C SER A 233 12.15 1.70 8.63
N ALA A 234 11.72 0.72 7.84
CA ALA A 234 11.60 0.83 6.38
C ALA A 234 10.12 0.74 5.98
N LEU A 235 9.62 1.72 5.24
CA LEU A 235 8.22 1.77 4.83
C LEU A 235 8.09 1.61 3.31
N VAL A 236 7.41 0.56 2.87
CA VAL A 236 7.04 0.35 1.47
C VAL A 236 5.52 0.40 1.36
N MET A 237 4.99 1.29 0.55
CA MET A 237 3.55 1.41 0.32
C MET A 237 3.26 1.39 -1.17
N ASN A 238 2.43 0.43 -1.61
CA ASN A 238 1.98 0.32 -2.99
C ASN A 238 0.46 0.17 -3.07
N ARG A 239 -0.22 1.03 -3.83
CA ARG A 239 -1.68 0.95 -4.05
C ARG A 239 -2.52 1.11 -2.79
N ASN A 240 -2.08 1.92 -1.82
CA ASN A 240 -2.89 2.19 -0.62
C ASN A 240 -3.71 3.46 -0.79
N PHE A 241 -4.91 3.46 -0.22
CA PHE A 241 -5.76 4.63 -0.12
C PHE A 241 -5.79 5.08 1.34
N VAL A 242 -5.16 6.21 1.65
CA VAL A 242 -5.07 6.77 3.00
C VAL A 242 -5.98 7.99 3.09
N ARG A 243 -7.01 7.95 3.93
CA ARG A 243 -8.05 8.98 3.93
C ARG A 243 -8.70 9.27 5.28
N GLY A 244 -9.20 10.50 5.43
CA GLY A 244 -10.04 10.87 6.56
C GLY A 244 -9.34 10.76 7.93
N HIS A 245 -8.03 10.96 7.96
CA HIS A 245 -7.24 10.94 9.19
C HIS A 245 -7.08 12.33 9.78
N ALA A 246 -7.77 12.67 10.88
CA ALA A 246 -7.74 14.03 11.44
C ALA A 246 -6.34 14.46 11.91
N GLY A 247 -5.45 13.52 12.25
CA GLY A 247 -4.06 13.78 12.64
C GLY A 247 -3.07 13.95 11.47
N GLY A 248 -3.48 13.63 10.24
CA GLY A 248 -2.66 13.67 9.03
C GLY A 248 -2.58 12.32 8.31
N GLY A 249 -2.19 12.30 7.03
CA GLY A 249 -2.19 11.08 6.22
C GLY A 249 -1.01 10.15 6.53
N ILE A 250 0.18 10.46 6.01
CA ILE A 250 1.37 9.63 6.13
C ILE A 250 2.51 10.43 6.75
N TRP A 251 3.11 9.91 7.82
CA TRP A 251 4.37 10.40 8.38
C TRP A 251 5.45 9.33 8.25
N ALA A 252 6.34 9.49 7.27
CA ALA A 252 7.54 8.65 7.11
C ALA A 252 8.74 9.42 7.66
N ASN A 253 9.08 9.20 8.93
CA ASN A 253 10.24 9.76 9.60
C ASN A 253 11.20 8.65 9.99
N ASN A 254 11.79 8.05 8.98
CA ASN A 254 12.41 6.76 9.13
C ASN A 254 13.76 6.71 8.41
N GLU A 255 14.78 6.30 9.16
CA GLU A 255 16.18 6.25 8.70
C GLU A 255 16.41 5.06 7.76
N GLY A 256 15.62 3.99 7.89
CA GLY A 256 15.60 2.84 6.98
C GLY A 256 14.99 3.13 5.60
N GLY A 257 14.45 4.34 5.40
CA GLY A 257 13.99 4.85 4.12
C GLY A 257 12.58 4.41 3.70
N TYR A 258 12.01 5.11 2.73
CA TYR A 258 10.64 4.88 2.28
C TYR A 258 10.54 4.65 0.76
N GLN A 259 9.54 3.88 0.34
CA GLN A 259 9.16 3.69 -1.06
C GLN A 259 7.64 3.81 -1.16
N LEU A 260 7.16 4.97 -1.58
CA LEU A 260 5.73 5.25 -1.72
C LEU A 260 5.39 5.30 -3.21
N THR A 261 4.66 4.30 -3.68
CA THR A 261 4.26 4.16 -5.09
C THR A 261 2.76 3.94 -5.25
N ASN A 262 2.14 4.55 -6.27
CA ASN A 262 0.72 4.33 -6.58
C ASN A 262 -0.22 4.54 -5.39
N ASN A 263 0.06 5.42 -4.44
CA ASN A 263 -0.83 5.65 -3.31
C ASN A 263 -1.71 6.86 -3.57
N ILE A 264 -2.90 6.83 -2.97
CA ILE A 264 -3.81 7.96 -2.91
C ILE A 264 -3.85 8.41 -1.46
N VAL A 265 -3.53 9.68 -1.20
CA VAL A 265 -3.57 10.29 0.13
C VAL A 265 -4.52 11.47 0.08
N ALA A 266 -5.73 11.31 0.60
CA ALA A 266 -6.78 12.29 0.37
C ALA A 266 -7.66 12.61 1.58
N GLY A 267 -8.05 13.87 1.71
CA GLY A 267 -8.98 14.29 2.76
C GLY A 267 -8.45 14.06 4.18
N ASN A 268 -7.13 14.09 4.37
CA ASN A 268 -6.50 13.93 5.68
C ASN A 268 -6.19 15.28 6.32
N GLY A 269 -5.98 15.24 7.62
CA GLY A 269 -5.67 16.35 8.51
C GLY A 269 -6.89 17.13 8.97
N SER A 270 -6.64 18.12 9.82
CA SER A 270 -7.65 18.93 10.49
C SER A 270 -7.14 20.34 10.74
N ALA A 271 -7.98 21.21 11.30
CA ALA A 271 -7.57 22.56 11.68
C ALA A 271 -6.61 22.63 12.89
N SER A 272 -6.18 21.47 13.42
CA SER A 272 -5.20 21.36 14.50
C SER A 272 -4.06 20.39 14.20
N SER A 273 -4.08 19.71 13.05
CA SER A 273 -3.01 18.79 12.69
C SER A 273 -1.74 19.54 12.30
N ALA A 274 -0.57 18.95 12.62
CA ALA A 274 0.71 19.51 12.22
C ALA A 274 0.95 19.42 10.69
N PHE A 275 0.29 18.48 10.03
CA PHE A 275 0.33 18.29 8.58
C PHE A 275 -0.98 17.70 8.06
N GLY A 276 -1.21 17.82 6.74
CA GLY A 276 -2.41 17.30 6.08
C GLY A 276 -2.15 15.94 5.44
N GLY A 277 -1.52 15.94 4.27
CA GLY A 277 -1.31 14.76 3.45
C GLY A 277 -0.11 13.94 3.89
N VAL A 278 1.09 14.37 3.53
CA VAL A 278 2.31 13.56 3.66
C VAL A 278 3.44 14.36 4.29
N ARG A 279 4.18 13.74 5.22
CA ARG A 279 5.38 14.28 5.84
C ARG A 279 6.53 13.27 5.70
N LEU A 280 7.58 13.65 4.99
CA LEU A 280 8.72 12.80 4.63
C LEU A 280 10.00 13.33 5.27
N LYS A 281 10.67 12.47 6.03
CA LYS A 281 12.01 12.68 6.57
C LYS A 281 12.80 11.38 6.42
N GLY A 282 13.95 11.47 5.76
CA GLY A 282 14.76 10.32 5.39
C GLY A 282 14.94 10.24 3.87
N VAL A 283 15.63 9.20 3.41
CA VAL A 283 15.91 8.95 1.99
C VAL A 283 14.91 7.95 1.45
N GLY A 284 14.28 8.25 0.32
CA GLY A 284 13.29 7.36 -0.25
C GLY A 284 12.82 7.78 -1.62
N THR A 285 11.83 7.05 -2.14
CA THR A 285 11.19 7.34 -3.43
C THR A 285 9.71 7.65 -3.24
N PHE A 286 9.24 8.64 -3.99
CA PHE A 286 7.84 9.05 -4.05
C PHE A 286 7.41 9.15 -5.51
N PHE A 287 6.79 8.08 -6.03
CA PHE A 287 6.48 7.93 -7.46
C PHE A 287 5.01 7.64 -7.71
N ASN A 288 4.41 8.30 -8.71
CA ASN A 288 3.05 7.98 -9.14
C ASN A 288 2.04 8.01 -7.98
N ASN A 289 2.09 9.00 -7.11
CA ASN A 289 1.10 9.14 -6.03
C ASN A 289 0.17 10.31 -6.30
N THR A 290 -1.03 10.26 -5.74
CA THR A 290 -2.01 11.35 -5.75
C THR A 290 -2.23 11.86 -4.33
N VAL A 291 -1.89 13.12 -4.05
CA VAL A 291 -2.05 13.78 -2.75
C VAL A 291 -3.01 14.95 -2.90
N VAL A 292 -4.24 14.80 -2.41
CA VAL A 292 -5.34 15.69 -2.82
C VAL A 292 -6.31 16.02 -1.70
N GLY A 293 -6.76 17.27 -1.63
CA GLY A 293 -7.83 17.66 -0.71
C GLY A 293 -7.48 17.48 0.77
N ASN A 294 -6.20 17.41 1.13
CA ASN A 294 -5.77 17.34 2.52
C ASN A 294 -5.73 18.74 3.13
N GLN A 295 -5.91 18.83 4.44
CA GLN A 295 -5.97 20.09 5.17
C GLN A 295 -5.05 20.09 6.38
N ALA A 296 -4.46 21.24 6.68
CA ALA A 296 -3.85 21.51 7.96
C ALA A 296 -3.95 23.01 8.21
N ARG A 297 -4.62 23.41 9.29
CA ARG A 297 -4.70 24.82 9.69
C ARG A 297 -4.13 24.95 11.10
N GLY A 298 -3.63 26.13 11.45
CA GLY A 298 -3.09 26.40 12.78
C GLY A 298 -1.64 26.90 12.76
N ARG A 299 -1.18 27.43 13.90
CA ARG A 299 0.17 27.99 14.05
C ARG A 299 1.29 26.96 13.91
N MET A 300 0.94 25.68 14.07
CA MET A 300 1.83 24.53 13.93
C MET A 300 1.65 23.82 12.58
N ALA A 301 0.72 24.28 11.73
CA ALA A 301 0.49 23.67 10.43
C ALA A 301 1.68 24.02 9.53
N ASP A 302 2.51 23.04 9.27
CA ASP A 302 3.70 23.25 8.47
C ASP A 302 3.33 23.32 6.99
N LEU A 303 2.59 22.31 6.49
CA LEU A 303 2.14 22.16 5.08
C LEU A 303 0.98 21.16 4.95
N THR A 304 0.17 21.31 3.90
CA THR A 304 -1.07 20.53 3.71
C THR A 304 -0.94 19.43 2.66
N GLY A 305 -0.17 19.63 1.60
CA GLY A 305 0.13 18.60 0.61
C GLY A 305 1.24 17.67 1.08
N ILE A 306 2.47 17.90 0.62
CA ILE A 306 3.66 17.12 0.96
C ILE A 306 4.71 18.02 1.61
N ARG A 307 5.16 17.64 2.80
CA ARG A 307 6.35 18.20 3.43
C ARG A 307 7.54 17.26 3.25
N CYS A 308 8.62 17.76 2.67
CA CYS A 308 9.91 17.10 2.69
C CYS A 308 10.80 17.79 3.75
N GLU A 309 11.47 17.03 4.59
CA GLU A 309 12.44 17.55 5.58
C GLU A 309 13.88 17.25 5.17
N THR A 310 14.07 16.40 4.16
CA THR A 310 15.36 16.13 3.54
C THR A 310 15.43 16.86 2.20
N ALA A 311 16.47 17.66 2.02
CA ALA A 311 16.67 18.46 0.81
C ALA A 311 16.69 17.60 -0.45
N ALA A 312 16.08 18.11 -1.52
CA ALA A 312 15.96 17.46 -2.82
C ALA A 312 15.26 16.09 -2.79
N THR A 313 14.27 15.93 -1.92
CA THR A 313 13.41 14.72 -1.93
C THR A 313 12.61 14.67 -3.23
N ALA A 314 12.87 13.67 -4.06
CA ALA A 314 12.24 13.53 -5.38
C ALA A 314 10.75 13.21 -5.26
N VAL A 315 9.91 14.02 -5.89
CA VAL A 315 8.47 13.78 -6.07
C VAL A 315 8.23 13.64 -7.57
N VAL A 316 7.97 12.42 -8.04
CA VAL A 316 8.00 12.10 -9.47
C VAL A 316 6.68 11.51 -9.94
N ASN A 317 6.24 11.85 -11.16
CA ASN A 317 5.01 11.35 -11.76
C ASN A 317 3.77 11.55 -10.87
N SER A 318 3.76 12.54 -9.99
CA SER A 318 2.75 12.64 -8.92
C SER A 318 1.80 13.81 -9.16
N ILE A 319 0.60 13.71 -8.58
CA ILE A 319 -0.39 14.78 -8.54
C ILE A 319 -0.47 15.30 -7.11
N VAL A 320 -0.30 16.62 -6.92
CA VAL A 320 -0.51 17.30 -5.64
C VAL A 320 -1.44 18.49 -5.85
N TRP A 321 -2.70 18.37 -5.44
CA TRP A 321 -3.74 19.31 -5.86
C TRP A 321 -4.80 19.57 -4.79
N GLY A 322 -5.28 20.81 -4.70
CA GLY A 322 -6.42 21.15 -3.86
C GLY A 322 -6.22 20.91 -2.38
N ASN A 323 -4.96 20.81 -1.90
CA ASN A 323 -4.69 20.72 -0.47
C ASN A 323 -4.79 22.12 0.14
N ASP A 324 -5.54 22.26 1.23
CA ASP A 324 -5.98 23.53 1.81
C ASP A 324 -5.33 23.80 3.17
N GLY A 325 -4.44 24.79 3.22
CA GLY A 325 -3.98 25.37 4.48
C GLY A 325 -2.96 26.49 4.29
N ALA A 326 -2.68 27.20 5.37
CA ALA A 326 -1.95 28.46 5.33
C ALA A 326 -0.44 28.30 5.58
N PRO A 327 0.43 28.93 4.77
CA PRO A 327 0.18 29.46 3.43
C PRO A 327 0.01 28.33 2.40
N ASP A 328 -0.83 28.54 1.36
CA ASP A 328 -1.32 27.59 0.34
C ASP A 328 -0.22 26.81 -0.42
N ARG A 329 0.52 25.98 0.30
CA ARG A 329 1.71 25.30 -0.20
C ARG A 329 1.40 23.83 -0.36
N GLN A 330 1.34 23.41 -1.62
CA GLN A 330 1.25 22.00 -1.99
C GLN A 330 2.51 21.22 -1.62
N LEU A 331 3.68 21.86 -1.72
CA LEU A 331 4.99 21.26 -1.47
C LEU A 331 5.87 22.15 -0.59
N SER A 332 6.76 21.53 0.19
CA SER A 332 7.87 22.23 0.84
C SER A 332 8.99 22.57 -0.15
N ALA A 333 9.86 23.52 0.21
CA ALA A 333 10.99 23.91 -0.64
C ALA A 333 12.04 22.79 -0.79
N GLU A 334 12.07 21.86 0.15
CA GLU A 334 12.97 20.70 0.17
C GLU A 334 12.50 19.60 -0.78
N CYS A 335 11.24 19.63 -1.22
CA CYS A 335 10.75 18.71 -2.24
C CYS A 335 11.26 19.13 -3.63
N ALA A 336 11.65 18.16 -4.44
CA ALA A 336 12.09 18.34 -5.82
C ALA A 336 11.10 17.66 -6.78
N PRO A 337 9.99 18.33 -7.15
CA PRO A 337 9.03 17.78 -8.10
C PRO A 337 9.62 17.69 -9.51
N SER A 338 9.39 16.57 -10.18
CA SER A 338 9.70 16.38 -11.61
C SER A 338 8.66 15.51 -12.28
N PHE A 339 8.31 15.78 -13.55
CA PHE A 339 7.25 15.06 -14.25
C PHE A 339 5.97 15.02 -13.41
N SER A 340 5.60 16.12 -12.74
CA SER A 340 4.52 16.12 -11.75
C SER A 340 3.55 17.26 -11.98
N LEU A 341 2.30 17.07 -11.56
CA LEU A 341 1.26 18.09 -11.61
C LEU A 341 1.04 18.61 -10.19
N VAL A 342 1.36 19.88 -9.95
CA VAL A 342 1.36 20.48 -8.62
C VAL A 342 0.70 21.85 -8.69
N GLN A 343 -0.38 22.04 -7.92
CA GLN A 343 -1.11 23.30 -7.89
C GLN A 343 -0.23 24.46 -7.43
N GLY A 344 -0.26 25.57 -8.17
CA GLY A 344 0.48 26.80 -7.86
C GLY A 344 1.99 26.68 -7.98
N LEU A 345 2.51 25.57 -8.53
CA LEU A 345 3.93 25.42 -8.80
C LEU A 345 4.31 26.22 -10.06
N LEU A 346 5.48 26.87 -10.03
CA LEU A 346 6.00 27.54 -11.23
C LEU A 346 6.17 26.52 -12.36
N LEU A 347 5.49 26.77 -13.47
CA LEU A 347 5.53 25.93 -14.66
C LEU A 347 6.97 25.70 -15.12
N SER A 348 7.30 24.44 -15.39
CA SER A 348 8.55 24.03 -16.02
C SER A 348 8.24 23.05 -17.15
N ALA A 349 9.22 22.75 -17.99
CA ALA A 349 9.02 21.76 -19.06
C ALA A 349 8.61 20.37 -18.53
N SER A 350 8.97 20.05 -17.29
CA SER A 350 8.66 18.78 -16.66
C SER A 350 7.51 18.84 -15.65
N ASN A 351 7.00 20.01 -15.27
CA ASN A 351 5.93 20.10 -14.26
C ASN A 351 4.73 20.89 -14.77
N LEU A 352 3.54 20.47 -14.36
CA LEU A 352 2.26 21.05 -14.76
C LEU A 352 1.59 21.76 -13.56
N ASP A 353 0.86 22.82 -13.85
CA ASP A 353 0.01 23.55 -12.91
C ASP A 353 -1.35 23.82 -13.58
N SER A 354 -2.09 22.74 -13.81
CA SER A 354 -3.42 22.74 -14.43
C SER A 354 -4.31 21.77 -13.68
N ASP A 355 -5.62 22.01 -13.66
CA ASP A 355 -6.59 21.11 -13.02
C ASP A 355 -6.40 19.65 -13.52
N PRO A 356 -6.18 18.67 -12.62
CA PRO A 356 -6.09 17.25 -12.99
C PRO A 356 -7.33 16.70 -13.67
N GLN A 357 -8.49 17.35 -13.55
CA GLN A 357 -9.77 16.89 -14.10
C GLN A 357 -10.10 15.46 -13.63
N PHE A 358 -10.27 15.28 -12.32
CA PHE A 358 -10.70 14.00 -11.74
C PHE A 358 -12.15 13.67 -12.13
N VAL A 359 -12.49 12.39 -12.29
CA VAL A 359 -13.84 11.93 -12.69
C VAL A 359 -14.91 12.30 -11.66
N GLY A 360 -14.61 12.19 -10.36
CA GLY A 360 -15.61 12.33 -9.29
C GLY A 360 -15.66 13.68 -8.57
N GLY A 361 -14.83 14.65 -8.92
CA GLY A 361 -14.59 15.81 -8.02
C GLY A 361 -13.97 15.38 -6.69
N LEU A 362 -14.35 15.99 -5.55
CA LEU A 362 -13.97 15.55 -4.18
C LEU A 362 -15.24 15.22 -3.37
N PRO A 363 -15.28 14.28 -2.39
CA PRO A 363 -14.23 13.36 -1.90
C PRO A 363 -14.71 11.91 -1.58
N GLY A 364 -13.76 11.02 -1.25
CA GLY A 364 -14.00 9.91 -0.30
C GLY A 364 -13.72 8.49 -0.82
N GLU A 365 -13.76 8.27 -2.13
CA GLU A 365 -13.51 6.97 -2.76
C GLU A 365 -12.30 7.02 -3.69
N ALA A 366 -11.58 5.90 -3.84
CA ALA A 366 -10.39 5.84 -4.69
C ALA A 366 -10.74 6.13 -6.16
N ALA A 367 -11.88 5.61 -6.64
CA ALA A 367 -12.34 5.80 -8.01
C ALA A 367 -12.59 7.26 -8.38
N SER A 368 -12.88 8.12 -7.39
CA SER A 368 -13.08 9.56 -7.62
C SER A 368 -11.84 10.24 -8.19
N TYR A 369 -10.64 9.68 -7.96
CA TYR A 369 -9.35 10.24 -8.39
C TYR A 369 -8.82 9.67 -9.70
N GLN A 370 -9.63 8.92 -10.45
CA GLN A 370 -9.33 8.62 -11.85
C GLN A 370 -9.37 9.90 -12.68
N LEU A 371 -8.51 10.00 -13.70
CA LEU A 371 -8.44 11.15 -14.60
C LEU A 371 -9.56 11.10 -15.63
N GLN A 372 -10.10 12.25 -16.06
CA GLN A 372 -11.00 12.37 -17.22
C GLN A 372 -10.21 12.28 -18.54
N ALA A 373 -10.91 12.04 -19.66
CA ALA A 373 -10.30 11.86 -20.99
C ALA A 373 -9.57 13.11 -21.52
N THR A 374 -9.91 14.28 -21.00
CA THR A 374 -9.30 15.56 -21.39
C THR A 374 -8.23 16.03 -20.42
N SER A 375 -7.90 15.20 -19.41
CA SER A 375 -7.00 15.60 -18.34
C SER A 375 -5.63 15.97 -18.88
N PRO A 376 -5.02 17.09 -18.40
CA PRO A 376 -3.67 17.45 -18.77
C PRO A 376 -2.62 16.48 -18.19
N ALA A 377 -3.00 15.58 -17.27
CA ALA A 377 -2.10 14.61 -16.65
C ALA A 377 -1.88 13.34 -17.49
N LEU A 378 -2.63 13.14 -18.57
CA LEU A 378 -2.55 11.94 -19.40
C LEU A 378 -1.23 11.85 -20.19
N ASP A 379 -0.56 10.71 -20.11
CA ASP A 379 0.69 10.40 -20.82
C ASP A 379 1.83 11.42 -20.58
N ARG A 380 1.85 12.09 -19.42
CA ARG A 380 2.83 13.17 -19.11
C ARG A 380 3.98 12.73 -18.20
N GLY A 381 3.91 11.55 -17.61
CA GLY A 381 4.94 11.05 -16.73
C GLY A 381 6.16 10.50 -17.46
N THR A 382 7.24 10.28 -16.73
CA THR A 382 8.43 9.58 -17.22
C THR A 382 8.35 8.08 -16.94
N LEU A 383 8.82 7.25 -17.87
CA LEU A 383 8.94 5.80 -17.67
C LEU A 383 9.97 5.43 -16.59
N GLY A 384 10.99 6.27 -16.39
CA GLY A 384 12.08 5.98 -15.47
C GLY A 384 11.60 5.94 -14.02
N GLY A 385 11.54 4.75 -13.42
CA GLY A 385 11.11 4.55 -12.04
C GLY A 385 9.60 4.40 -11.85
N ALA A 386 8.80 4.54 -12.90
CA ALA A 386 7.37 4.30 -12.84
C ALA A 386 7.09 2.80 -12.58
N PRO A 387 6.15 2.45 -11.67
CA PRO A 387 5.76 1.06 -11.45
C PRO A 387 5.03 0.49 -12.67
N ALA A 388 5.09 -0.84 -12.85
CA ALA A 388 4.47 -1.52 -13.99
C ALA A 388 2.94 -1.40 -14.00
N ASP A 389 2.32 -1.39 -12.81
CA ASP A 389 0.87 -1.33 -12.65
C ASP A 389 0.44 -0.07 -11.88
N ALA A 390 -0.77 0.40 -12.14
CA ALA A 390 -1.44 1.50 -11.44
C ALA A 390 -2.13 1.04 -10.15
N PHE A 391 -2.78 1.99 -9.46
CA PHE A 391 -3.51 1.78 -8.20
C PHE A 391 -4.50 0.61 -8.25
N ASP A 392 -5.22 0.46 -9.35
CA ASP A 392 -6.24 -0.59 -9.56
C ASP A 392 -5.68 -1.85 -10.24
N GLY A 393 -4.34 -1.96 -10.36
CA GLY A 393 -3.67 -3.09 -11.00
C GLY A 393 -3.73 -3.07 -12.53
N GLN A 394 -4.13 -1.96 -13.15
CA GLN A 394 -4.00 -1.81 -14.59
C GLN A 394 -2.54 -1.63 -14.99
N ALA A 395 -2.06 -2.44 -15.94
CA ALA A 395 -0.73 -2.30 -16.50
C ALA A 395 -0.58 -0.98 -17.28
N ARG A 396 0.58 -0.33 -17.13
CA ARG A 396 0.98 0.84 -17.91
C ARG A 396 1.61 0.39 -19.22
N THR A 397 1.08 0.87 -20.34
CA THR A 397 1.50 0.41 -21.69
C THR A 397 2.25 1.46 -22.50
N GLY A 398 2.36 2.69 -21.98
CA GLY A 398 3.01 3.83 -22.61
C GLY A 398 3.67 4.75 -21.60
N ALA A 399 3.79 6.04 -21.94
CA ALA A 399 4.18 7.05 -20.96
C ALA A 399 3.13 7.05 -19.85
N PRO A 400 3.52 6.96 -18.57
CA PRO A 400 2.56 6.82 -17.49
C PRO A 400 1.75 8.11 -17.34
N ASP A 401 0.49 7.96 -16.96
CA ASP A 401 -0.28 9.09 -16.44
C ASP A 401 0.34 9.59 -15.14
N LEU A 402 0.15 10.88 -14.86
CA LEU A 402 0.54 11.42 -13.56
C LEU A 402 -0.44 10.94 -12.48
N GLY A 403 0.09 10.69 -11.30
CA GLY A 403 -0.66 10.20 -10.16
C GLY A 403 -0.74 8.67 -10.09
N ALA A 404 -1.67 8.19 -9.26
CA ALA A 404 -1.79 6.79 -8.90
C ALA A 404 -2.55 5.93 -9.92
N HIS A 405 -3.45 6.53 -10.69
CA HIS A 405 -4.27 5.82 -11.68
C HIS A 405 -3.69 5.95 -13.09
N GLU A 406 -3.92 4.91 -13.90
CA GLU A 406 -3.75 4.96 -15.34
C GLU A 406 -5.15 4.99 -15.97
N ARG A 407 -5.37 5.89 -16.93
CA ARG A 407 -6.60 5.94 -17.72
C ARG A 407 -6.47 5.05 -18.95
N ARG A 408 -7.59 4.47 -19.37
CA ARG A 408 -7.74 3.76 -20.65
C ARG A 408 -8.70 4.48 -21.59
#